data_AF-A0A7X7XQK2-F1
#
_entry.id   AF-A0A7X7XQK2-F1
#
_cell.length_a   1.000
_cell.length_b   1.000
_cell.length_c   1.000
_cell.angle_alpha   90.00
_cell.angle_beta   90.00
_cell.angle_gamma   90.00
#
_symmetry.space_group_name_H-M   'P 1'
#
loop_
_entity.id
_entity.type
_entity.pdbx_description
1 polymer ?
#
loop_
_entity_poly.entity_id
_entity_poly.type
_entity_poly.pdbx_seq_one_letter_code
_entity_poly.pdbx_strand_id
1 'polypeptide(L)' 'MTLLTNAEMANIKGGEPITLAAVMTILVIAIVTVIVYKLFTSNAGSTTIPGGFKFEWK' A
#
# COMPACT_ATOMS: atom_id res chain seq x y z
N MET A 1 -19.91 22.12 -8.64
CA MET A 1 -18.46 22.36 -8.81
C MET A 1 -18.22 23.81 -8.47
N THR A 2 -17.60 24.09 -7.34
CA THR A 2 -17.29 25.46 -6.87
C THR A 2 -15.99 25.93 -7.52
N LEU A 3 -15.96 27.16 -7.99
CA LEU A 3 -14.77 27.79 -8.55
C LEU A 3 -13.81 28.15 -7.41
N LEU A 4 -12.53 27.83 -7.57
CA LEU A 4 -11.47 28.20 -6.63
C LEU A 4 -11.18 29.70 -6.73
N THR A 5 -10.87 30.32 -5.59
CA THR A 5 -10.38 31.69 -5.53
C THR A 5 -8.94 31.77 -6.08
N ASN A 6 -8.51 32.96 -6.50
CA ASN A 6 -7.16 33.18 -7.02
C ASN A 6 -6.06 32.78 -6.01
N ALA A 7 -6.32 32.96 -4.71
CA ALA A 7 -5.41 32.57 -3.64
C ALA A 7 -5.29 31.05 -3.49
N GLU A 8 -6.38 30.32 -3.68
CA GLU A 8 -6.38 28.85 -3.63
C GLU A 8 -5.67 28.27 -4.86
N MET A 9 -5.91 28.81 -6.05
CA MET A 9 -5.18 28.41 -7.27
C MET A 9 -3.67 28.65 -7.17
N ALA A 10 -3.25 29.75 -6.56
CA ALA A 10 -1.82 30.05 -6.38
C ALA A 10 -1.11 29.09 -5.41
N ASN A 11 -1.86 28.38 -4.56
CA ASN A 11 -1.31 27.43 -3.58
C ASN A 11 -1.32 25.98 -4.06
N ILE A 12 -2.05 25.64 -5.13
CA ILE A 12 -2.02 24.28 -5.69
C ILE A 12 -0.64 24.05 -6.31
N LYS A 13 0.18 23.23 -5.63
CA LYS A 13 1.50 22.82 -6.12
C LYS A 13 1.42 21.38 -6.60
N GLY A 14 1.83 21.12 -7.85
CA GLY A 14 1.82 19.78 -8.45
C GLY A 14 2.71 18.73 -7.76
N GLY A 15 3.39 19.06 -6.67
CA GLY A 15 4.20 18.14 -5.87
C GLY A 15 3.40 17.30 -4.87
N GLU A 16 2.16 17.66 -4.56
CA GLU A 16 1.32 16.92 -3.59
C GLU A 16 1.09 15.44 -3.99
N PRO A 17 0.80 15.10 -5.27
CA PRO A 17 0.66 13.70 -5.68
C PRO A 17 1.96 12.91 -5.55
N ILE A 18 3.12 13.55 -5.73
CA ILE A 18 4.44 12.90 -5.63
C ILE A 18 4.72 12.53 -4.17
N THR A 19 4.45 13.45 -3.24
CA THR A 19 4.59 13.19 -1.81
C THR A 19 3.66 12.08 -1.35
N LEU A 20 2.40 12.08 -1.80
CA LEU A 20 1.45 11.02 -1.48
C LEU A 20 1.91 9.66 -2.04
N ALA A 21 2.38 9.64 -3.30
CA ALA A 21 2.91 8.42 -3.92
C ALA A 21 4.10 7.86 -3.12
N ALA A 22 5.03 8.70 -2.68
CA ALA A 22 6.18 8.28 -1.88
C ALA A 22 5.76 7.61 -0.56
N VAL A 23 4.80 8.20 0.16
CA VAL A 23 4.27 7.60 1.41
C VAL A 23 3.61 6.25 1.13
N MET A 24 2.79 6.17 0.08
CA MET A 24 2.14 4.92 -0.32
C MET A 24 3.14 3.83 -0.69
N THR A 25 4.23 4.18 -1.39
CA THR A 25 5.30 3.23 -1.73
C THR A 25 5.96 2.64 -0.47
N ILE A 26 6.25 3.47 0.54
CA ILE A 26 6.85 2.99 1.80
C ILE A 26 5.91 2.01 2.52
N LEU A 27 4.61 2.30 2.55
CA LEU A 27 3.61 1.39 3.16
C LEU A 27 3.57 0.03 2.44
N VAL A 28 3.61 0.02 1.11
CA VAL A 28 3.64 -1.21 0.33
C VAL A 28 4.90 -2.02 0.64
N ILE A 29 6.07 -1.38 0.70
CA ILE A 29 7.34 -2.04 1.03
C ILE A 29 7.27 -2.68 2.42
N ALA A 30 6.71 -1.99 3.40
CA ALA A 30 6.56 -2.52 4.76
C ALA A 30 5.71 -3.80 4.79
N ILE A 31 4.56 -3.80 4.10
CA ILE A 31 3.67 -4.97 4.02
C ILE A 31 4.38 -6.14 3.33
N VAL A 32 5.03 -5.90 2.18
CA VAL A 32 5.74 -6.94 1.43
C VAL A 32 6.87 -7.55 2.26
N THR A 33 7.61 -6.72 3.00
CA THR A 33 8.70 -7.19 3.89
C THR A 33 8.16 -8.15 4.95
N VAL A 34 7.03 -7.83 5.58
CA VAL A 34 6.39 -8.71 6.58
C VAL A 34 5.90 -10.01 5.94
N ILE A 35 5.32 -9.95 4.74
CA ILE A 35 4.87 -11.14 4.00
C ILE A 35 6.07 -12.07 3.71
N VAL A 36 7.16 -11.51 3.18
CA VAL A 36 8.38 -12.27 2.86
C VAL A 36 8.98 -12.90 4.12
N TYR A 37 9.11 -12.12 5.20
CA TYR A 37 9.60 -12.64 6.48
C TYR A 37 8.73 -13.80 6.99
N LYS A 38 7.40 -13.62 7.01
CA LYS A 38 6.49 -14.69 7.41
C LYS A 38 6.63 -15.90 6.49
N LEU A 39 6.72 -15.73 5.18
CA LEU A 39 6.84 -16.84 4.23
C LEU A 39 8.10 -17.68 4.47
N PHE A 40 9.23 -17.07 4.79
CA PHE A 40 10.50 -17.79 4.98
C PHE A 40 10.77 -18.24 6.44
N THR A 41 10.16 -17.60 7.44
CA THR A 41 10.36 -17.95 8.86
C THR A 41 9.23 -18.80 9.44
N SER A 42 8.05 -18.85 8.83
CA SER A 42 6.95 -19.65 9.38
C SER A 42 7.18 -21.15 9.17
N ASN A 43 7.28 -21.88 10.28
CA ASN A 43 7.33 -23.35 10.27
C ASN A 43 6.01 -23.97 9.78
N ALA A 44 4.88 -23.26 10.00
CA ALA A 44 3.57 -23.65 9.51
C ALA A 44 2.78 -22.41 9.10
N GLY A 45 1.95 -22.53 8.07
CA GLY A 45 1.14 -21.42 7.54
C GLY A 45 -0.14 -21.92 6.88
N SER A 46 -1.20 -21.13 6.98
CA SER A 46 -2.50 -21.35 6.32
C SER A 46 -2.91 -20.06 5.63
N THR A 47 -3.12 -20.10 4.30
CA THR A 47 -3.57 -18.95 3.51
C THR A 47 -4.79 -19.34 2.67
N THR A 48 -5.77 -18.45 2.63
CA THR A 48 -6.98 -18.62 1.81
C THR A 48 -6.92 -17.62 0.68
N ILE A 49 -6.76 -18.13 -0.54
CA ILE A 49 -6.76 -17.32 -1.75
C ILE A 49 -8.22 -17.20 -2.23
N PRO A 50 -8.67 -16.02 -2.70
CA PRO A 50 -9.98 -15.88 -3.33
C PRO A 50 -10.19 -16.93 -4.42
N GLY A 51 -11.37 -17.57 -4.44
CA GLY A 51 -11.65 -18.72 -5.33
C GLY A 51 -11.73 -20.08 -4.62
N GLY A 52 -11.66 -20.11 -3.28
CA GLY A 52 -11.85 -21.33 -2.49
C GLY A 52 -10.60 -22.19 -2.33
N PHE A 53 -9.44 -21.71 -2.77
CA PHE A 53 -8.16 -22.40 -2.61
C PHE A 53 -7.58 -22.10 -1.23
N LYS A 54 -7.38 -23.15 -0.43
CA LYS A 54 -6.72 -23.08 0.88
C LYS A 54 -5.37 -23.77 0.78
N PHE A 55 -4.29 -23.04 1.11
CA PHE A 55 -2.93 -23.58 1.14
C PHE A 55 -2.48 -23.70 2.59
N GLU A 56 -2.14 -24.91 3.02
CA GLU A 56 -1.62 -25.18 4.37
C GLU A 56 -0.31 -25.94 4.27
N TRP A 57 0.73 -25.48 4.99
CA TRP A 57 1.96 -26.24 5.19
C TRP A 57 2.25 -26.38 6.69
N LYS A 58 2.74 -27.56 7.07
CA LYS A 58 3.08 -27.96 8.45
C LYS A 58 4.59 -28.03 8.63
#